data_AF-A0A3N5MJN1-F1
#
_entry.id   AF-A0A3N5MJN1-F1
#
_cell.length_a   1.000
_cell.length_b   1.000
_cell.length_c   1.000
_cell.angle_alpha   90.00
_cell.angle_beta   90.00
_cell.angle_gamma   90.00
#
_symmetry.space_group_name_H-M   'P 1'
#
loop_
_entity.id
_entity.type
_entity.pdbx_description
1 polymer ?
#
loop_
_entity_poly.entity_id
_entity_poly.type
_entity_poly.pdbx_seq_one_letter_code
_entity_poly.pdbx_strand_id
1 'polypeptide(L)'
;MLKESGDKLDAADKTKVEEGVAAVRKAVESDNLDEIKKSMESLTEAVYAATTKIYQKIQAEQQASAQAQQQGAGADPAQQQESKTDDNVVNADYKVKDE
;
A
#
# COMPACT_ATOMS: atom_id res chain seq x y z
N MET A 1 3.53 -7.57 -7.46
CA MET A 1 3.31 -6.15 -7.09
C MET A 1 1.91 -5.68 -7.47
N LEU A 2 1.63 -5.14 -8.66
CA LEU A 2 0.32 -4.51 -8.90
C LEU A 2 -0.87 -5.47 -8.90
N LYS A 3 -0.70 -6.70 -9.41
CA LYS A 3 -1.71 -7.77 -9.31
C LYS A 3 -2.00 -8.21 -7.88
N GLU A 4 -1.01 -8.13 -7.00
CA GLU A 4 -1.13 -8.57 -5.59
C GLU A 4 -1.60 -7.43 -4.69
N SER A 5 -1.28 -6.20 -5.06
CA SER A 5 -1.71 -4.98 -4.37
C SER A 5 -2.96 -4.36 -4.98
N GLY A 6 -3.65 -5.07 -5.89
CA GLY A 6 -4.82 -4.56 -6.61
C GLY A 6 -5.95 -4.11 -5.68
N ASP A 7 -6.13 -4.80 -4.55
CA ASP A 7 -7.13 -4.46 -3.53
C ASP A 7 -6.75 -3.23 -2.68
N LYS A 8 -5.46 -2.84 -2.71
CA LYS A 8 -4.96 -1.66 -2.00
C LYS A 8 -5.01 -0.39 -2.84
N LEU A 9 -5.28 -0.51 -4.14
CA LEU A 9 -5.45 0.61 -5.06
C LEU A 9 -6.77 1.31 -4.82
N ASP A 10 -6.76 2.64 -4.93
CA ASP A 10 -8.00 3.37 -5.05
C ASP A 10 -8.67 3.08 -6.41
N ALA A 11 -10.00 3.27 -6.49
CA ALA A 11 -10.77 2.94 -7.68
C ALA A 11 -10.33 3.74 -8.92
N ALA A 12 -9.86 4.96 -8.72
CA ALA A 12 -9.42 5.83 -9.81
C ALA A 12 -8.08 5.33 -10.40
N ASP A 13 -7.14 4.94 -9.56
CA ASP A 13 -5.85 4.38 -9.98
C ASP A 13 -6.04 3.02 -10.64
N LYS A 14 -6.91 2.17 -10.09
CA LYS A 14 -7.26 0.90 -10.72
C LYS A 14 -7.81 1.11 -12.14
N THR A 15 -8.73 2.06 -12.29
CA THR A 15 -9.32 2.40 -13.60
C THR A 15 -8.24 2.87 -14.57
N LYS A 16 -7.34 3.78 -14.16
CA LYS A 16 -6.25 4.26 -15.03
C LYS A 16 -5.30 3.16 -15.49
N VAL A 17 -4.97 2.23 -14.60
CA VAL A 17 -4.14 1.07 -14.95
C VAL A 17 -4.86 0.17 -15.95
N GLU A 18 -6.15 -0.13 -15.73
CA GLU A 18 -6.96 -0.96 -16.63
C GLU A 18 -7.11 -0.31 -18.02
N GLU A 19 -7.35 1.00 -18.07
CA GLU A 19 -7.38 1.78 -19.31
C GLU A 19 -6.04 1.75 -20.04
N GLY A 20 -4.92 1.91 -19.32
CA GLY A 20 -3.58 1.80 -19.90
C GLY A 20 -3.32 0.41 -20.49
N VAL A 21 -3.71 -0.66 -19.79
CA VAL A 21 -3.61 -2.03 -20.31
C VAL A 21 -4.46 -2.21 -21.58
N ALA A 22 -5.68 -1.67 -21.61
CA ALA A 22 -6.54 -1.73 -22.78
C ALA A 22 -5.95 -0.95 -23.98
N ALA A 23 -5.35 0.22 -23.72
CA ALA A 23 -4.69 1.03 -24.75
C ALA A 23 -3.49 0.29 -25.37
N VAL A 24 -2.63 -0.32 -24.55
CA VAL A 24 -1.51 -1.14 -25.04
C VAL A 24 -2.01 -2.30 -25.90
N ARG A 25 -3.05 -3.03 -25.44
CA ARG A 25 -3.63 -4.14 -26.21
C ARG A 25 -4.15 -3.69 -27.57
N LYS A 26 -4.90 -2.59 -27.61
CA LYS A 26 -5.42 -2.03 -28.85
C LYS A 26 -4.30 -1.59 -29.79
N ALA A 27 -3.24 -0.97 -29.26
CA ALA A 27 -2.09 -0.55 -30.06
C ALA A 27 -1.38 -1.76 -30.69
N VAL A 28 -1.20 -2.85 -29.93
CA VAL A 28 -0.67 -4.13 -30.41
C VAL A 28 -1.55 -4.75 -31.49
N GLU A 29 -2.87 -4.77 -31.30
CA GLU A 29 -3.82 -5.30 -32.30
C GLU A 29 -3.79 -4.50 -33.61
N SER A 30 -3.51 -3.20 -33.54
CA SER A 30 -3.37 -2.32 -34.70
C SER A 30 -1.97 -2.31 -35.34
N ASP A 31 -1.02 -3.06 -34.77
CA ASP A 31 0.40 -3.11 -35.16
C ASP A 31 1.06 -1.72 -35.25
N ASN A 32 0.62 -0.79 -34.40
CA ASN A 32 1.10 0.58 -34.38
C ASN A 32 2.19 0.76 -33.33
N LEU A 33 3.45 0.65 -33.77
CA LEU A 33 4.61 0.66 -32.90
C LEU A 33 4.78 1.97 -32.10
N ASP A 34 4.37 3.11 -32.64
CA ASP A 34 4.45 4.39 -31.92
C ASP A 34 3.39 4.49 -30.82
N GLU A 35 2.17 4.05 -31.10
CA GLU A 35 1.10 3.96 -30.08
C GLU A 35 1.42 2.91 -29.01
N ILE A 36 2.07 1.80 -29.36
CA ILE A 36 2.53 0.81 -28.37
C ILE A 36 3.51 1.46 -27.39
N LYS A 37 4.51 2.20 -27.89
CA LYS A 37 5.49 2.89 -27.03
C LYS A 37 4.81 3.89 -26.11
N LYS A 38 3.98 4.76 -26.67
CA LYS A 38 3.27 5.81 -25.92
C LYS A 38 2.32 5.24 -24.86
N SER A 39 1.56 4.21 -25.21
CA SER A 39 0.64 3.55 -24.27
C SER A 39 1.39 2.77 -23.19
N MET A 40 2.54 2.17 -23.50
CA MET A 40 3.42 1.53 -22.51
C MET A 40 4.03 2.53 -21.53
N GLU A 41 4.48 3.70 -22.00
CA GLU A 41 4.94 4.79 -21.14
C GLU A 41 3.83 5.27 -20.20
N SER A 42 2.64 5.52 -20.75
CA SER A 42 1.47 5.95 -19.99
C SER A 42 1.05 4.92 -18.94
N LEU A 43 1.04 3.62 -19.30
CA LEU A 43 0.77 2.54 -18.36
C LEU A 43 1.83 2.49 -17.27
N THR A 44 3.10 2.62 -17.62
CA THR A 44 4.22 2.61 -16.66
C THR A 44 4.07 3.73 -15.64
N GLU A 45 3.76 4.95 -16.07
CA GLU A 45 3.50 6.10 -15.20
C GLU A 45 2.31 5.85 -14.26
N ALA A 46 1.20 5.31 -14.79
CA ALA A 46 0.03 4.98 -13.98
C ALA A 46 0.38 3.96 -12.88
N VAL A 47 1.17 2.93 -13.21
CA VAL A 47 1.64 1.91 -12.25
C VAL A 47 2.55 2.51 -11.19
N TYR A 48 3.47 3.41 -11.56
CA TYR A 48 4.34 4.09 -10.59
C TYR A 48 3.55 5.01 -9.66
N ALA A 49 2.63 5.80 -10.18
CA ALA A 49 1.78 6.68 -9.39
C ALA A 49 0.95 5.88 -8.38
N ALA A 50 0.31 4.82 -8.85
CA ALA A 50 -0.45 3.87 -8.06
C ALA A 50 0.38 3.24 -6.93
N THR A 51 1.58 2.74 -7.25
CA THR A 51 2.48 2.11 -6.27
C THR A 51 2.99 3.11 -5.24
N THR A 52 3.32 4.34 -5.68
CA THR A 52 3.76 5.42 -4.79
C THR A 52 2.68 5.75 -3.76
N LYS A 53 1.42 5.87 -4.18
CA LYS A 53 0.29 6.11 -3.28
C LYS A 53 0.07 4.95 -2.30
N ILE A 54 0.19 3.70 -2.74
CA ILE A 54 0.12 2.54 -1.84
C ILE A 54 1.17 2.64 -0.75
N TYR A 55 2.42 2.96 -1.12
CA TYR A 55 3.50 3.10 -0.15
C TYR A 55 3.26 4.26 0.84
N GLN A 56 2.79 5.40 0.34
CA GLN A 56 2.39 6.53 1.18
C GLN A 56 1.26 6.16 2.16
N LYS A 57 0.25 5.43 1.69
CA LYS A 57 -0.87 4.96 2.52
C LYS A 57 -0.40 4.01 3.61
N ILE A 58 0.47 3.05 3.28
CA ILE A 58 1.04 2.11 4.25
C ILE A 58 1.84 2.86 5.33
N GLN A 59 2.66 3.84 4.93
CA GLN A 59 3.39 4.67 5.90
C GLN A 59 2.45 5.46 6.82
N ALA A 60 1.41 6.09 6.25
CA ALA A 60 0.42 6.83 7.02
C ALA A 60 -0.35 5.94 8.01
N GLU A 61 -0.74 4.73 7.58
CA GLU A 61 -1.41 3.73 8.43
C GLU A 61 -0.50 3.25 9.57
N GLN A 62 0.79 3.02 9.31
CA GLN A 62 1.76 2.68 10.36
C GLN A 62 1.93 3.82 11.37
N GLN A 63 2.04 5.07 10.91
CA GLN A 63 2.19 6.22 11.78
C GLN A 63 0.94 6.48 12.64
N ALA A 64 -0.25 6.34 12.05
CA ALA A 64 -1.52 6.44 12.79
C ALA A 64 -1.67 5.33 13.84
N SER A 65 -1.24 4.11 13.51
CA SER A 65 -1.26 2.98 14.45
C SER A 65 -0.29 3.19 15.62
N ALA A 66 0.90 3.75 15.37
CA ALA A 66 1.86 4.10 16.41
C ALA A 66 1.34 5.19 17.36
N GLN A 67 0.60 6.18 16.84
CA GLN A 67 0.00 7.25 17.64
C GLN A 67 -1.18 6.78 18.50
N ALA A 68 -1.99 5.85 17.98
CA ALA A 68 -3.08 5.22 18.73
C ALA A 68 -2.57 4.37 19.91
N GLN A 69 -1.42 3.71 19.74
CA GLN A 69 -0.79 2.92 20.81
C GLN A 69 -0.21 3.79 21.95
N GLN A 70 0.10 5.06 21.68
CA GLN A 70 0.59 6.01 22.70
C GLN A 70 -0.54 6.71 23.48
N GLN A 71 -1.76 6.79 22.93
CA GLN A 71 -2.95 7.31 23.64
C GLN A 71 -3.68 6.25 24.48
N GLY A 72 -3.39 4.96 24.28
CA GLY A 72 -3.89 3.86 25.12
C GLY A 72 -3.11 3.63 26.42
N ALA A 73 -1.94 4.26 26.58
CA ALA A 73 -1.05 4.09 27.75
C ALA A 73 -1.20 5.21 28.80
N GLY A 74 -2.36 5.86 28.86
CA GLY A 74 -2.59 7.05 29.67
C GLY A 74 -3.97 7.12 30.30
N ALA A 75 -4.40 6.06 31.00
CA ALA A 75 -5.51 6.15 31.95
C ALA A 75 -5.38 5.09 33.07
N ASP A 76 -5.13 5.60 34.28
CA ASP A 76 -5.41 5.05 35.61
C ASP A 76 -4.46 3.99 36.25
N PRO A 77 -3.74 4.36 37.34
CA PRO A 77 -3.01 3.41 38.18
C PRO A 77 -3.89 2.91 39.33
N ALA A 78 -4.88 2.06 39.07
CA ALA A 78 -5.55 1.33 40.16
C ALA A 78 -6.34 0.10 39.68
N GLN A 79 -6.09 -1.02 40.37
CA GLN A 79 -6.96 -2.19 40.51
C GLN A 79 -6.86 -3.31 39.45
N GLN A 80 -6.15 -4.35 39.90
CA GLN A 80 -6.64 -5.73 40.03
C GLN A 80 -7.21 -6.44 38.78
N GLN A 81 -6.42 -7.45 38.39
CA GLN A 81 -6.80 -8.86 38.45
C GLN A 81 -7.56 -9.45 37.26
N GLU A 82 -6.87 -10.40 36.62
CA GLU A 82 -7.37 -11.58 35.90
C GLU A 82 -8.53 -11.36 34.92
N SER A 83 -8.22 -11.36 33.62
CA SER A 83 -8.64 -12.45 32.73
C SER A 83 -8.30 -12.14 31.27
N LYS A 84 -7.60 -13.10 30.65
CA LYS A 84 -7.69 -13.55 29.25
C LYS A 84 -8.07 -12.50 28.20
N THR A 85 -7.19 -12.28 27.25
CA THR A 85 -7.41 -12.67 25.84
C THR A 85 -6.07 -12.56 25.12
N ASP A 86 -5.69 -13.65 24.44
CA ASP A 86 -4.67 -13.68 23.41
C ASP A 86 -4.84 -12.49 22.47
N ASP A 87 -3.86 -11.61 22.44
CA ASP A 87 -3.57 -10.91 21.19
C ASP A 87 -2.07 -10.96 20.98
N ASN A 88 -1.72 -11.46 19.81
CA ASN A 88 -0.39 -11.67 19.30
C ASN A 88 0.26 -10.29 19.10
N VAL A 89 0.65 -9.64 20.20
CA VAL A 89 1.44 -8.41 20.17
C VAL A 89 2.84 -8.81 19.75
N VAL A 90 3.08 -8.74 18.44
CA VAL A 90 4.42 -8.79 17.88
C VAL A 90 5.12 -7.50 18.32
N ASN A 91 5.71 -7.53 19.51
CA ASN A 91 6.79 -6.62 19.86
C ASN A 91 7.94 -6.92 18.91
N ALA A 92 8.01 -6.19 17.80
CA ALA A 92 9.16 -6.17 16.94
C ALA A 92 10.31 -5.52 17.72
N ASP A 93 11.06 -6.33 18.47
CA ASP A 93 12.35 -5.96 19.01
C ASP A 93 13.29 -5.67 17.83
N TYR A 94 13.30 -4.42 17.37
CA TYR A 94 14.34 -3.91 16.50
C TYR A 94 15.61 -3.78 17.32
N LYS A 95 16.39 -4.88 17.41
CA LYS A 95 17.77 -4.80 17.86
C LYS A 95 18.56 -4.05 16.80
N VAL A 96 18.78 -2.76 17.04
CA VAL A 96 19.85 -1.99 16.40
C VAL A 96 21.15 -2.72 16.70
N LYS A 97 21.67 -3.46 15.73
CA LYS A 97 23.05 -3.93 15.76
C LYS A 97 23.91 -2.74 15.33
N ASP A 98 24.42 -2.03 16.32
CA ASP A 98 25.65 -1.28 16.15
C ASP A 98 26.80 -2.29 16.18
N GLU A 99 27.36 -2.62 15.02
CA GLU A 99 28.75 -3.05 14.84
C GLU A 99 29.30 -2.45 13.55
#